data_AF-A0A7S2QR31-F1
#
_entry.id   AF-A0A7S2QR31-F1
#
_cell.length_a   1.000
_cell.length_b   1.000
_cell.length_c   1.000
_cell.angle_alpha   90.00
_cell.angle_beta   90.00
_cell.angle_gamma   90.00
#
_symmetry.space_group_name_H-M   'P 1'
#
loop_
_entity.id
_entity.type
_entity.pdbx_description
1 polymer ?
#
loop_
_entity_poly.entity_id
_entity_poly.type
_entity_poly.pdbx_seq_one_letter_code
_entity_poly.pdbx_strand_id
1 'polypeptide(L)'
;KNYLWAPAVLGQSLKRHLPHIPALVVHSPDISAKSRLCLTHFFDHVVEVPYLCAEGNHMHYKRFHERYSWINFSFTRLQVLNAARQLGFHKILFLDADVLVVGDLSPVFELEAPAGILSQNPPSDGDDFLEFNHKDMHGRKVGH
;
A
#
# COMPACT_ATOMS: atom_id res chain seq x y z
N LYS A 1 13.76 2.75 -14.32
CA LYS A 1 13.99 1.82 -13.19
C LYS A 1 13.12 0.58 -13.39
N ASN A 2 13.64 -0.63 -13.22
CA ASN A 2 12.90 -1.88 -13.44
C ASN A 2 12.06 -2.26 -12.21
N TYR A 3 10.94 -1.57 -11.98
CA TYR A 3 9.97 -1.92 -10.92
C TYR A 3 8.87 -2.87 -11.40
N LEU A 4 9.09 -3.60 -12.50
CA LEU A 4 8.06 -4.46 -13.10
C LEU A 4 7.88 -5.78 -12.36
N TRP A 5 8.96 -6.35 -11.83
CA TRP A 5 8.95 -7.73 -11.32
C TRP A 5 8.15 -7.88 -10.04
N ALA A 6 8.35 -6.99 -9.07
CA ALA A 6 7.65 -7.03 -7.79
C ALA A 6 6.10 -7.00 -7.96
N PRO A 7 5.50 -6.01 -8.67
CA PRO A 7 4.07 -6.02 -8.93
C PRO A 7 3.63 -7.20 -9.81
N ALA A 8 4.44 -7.67 -10.77
CA ALA A 8 4.07 -8.84 -11.57
C ALA A 8 3.96 -10.12 -10.71
N VAL A 9 4.89 -10.33 -9.78
CA VAL A 9 4.85 -11.45 -8.83
C VAL A 9 3.64 -11.33 -7.91
N LEU A 10 3.36 -10.14 -7.38
CA LEU A 10 2.16 -9.87 -6.58
C LEU A 10 0.89 -10.20 -7.38
N GLY A 11 0.73 -9.66 -8.59
CA GLY A 11 -0.43 -9.91 -9.44
C GLY A 11 -0.63 -11.39 -9.76
N GLN A 12 0.46 -12.13 -10.01
CA GLN A 12 0.39 -13.58 -10.20
C GLN A 12 -0.07 -14.32 -8.94
N SER A 13 0.40 -13.90 -7.76
CA SER A 13 -0.02 -14.48 -6.48
C SER A 13 -1.49 -14.18 -6.16
N LEU A 14 -1.96 -12.98 -6.49
CA LEU A 14 -3.38 -12.59 -6.38
C LEU A 14 -4.26 -13.47 -7.28
N LYS A 15 -3.90 -13.67 -8.54
CA LYS A 15 -4.65 -14.56 -9.45
C LYS A 15 -4.78 -15.99 -8.93
N ARG A 16 -3.77 -16.47 -8.20
CA ARG A 16 -3.77 -17.81 -7.62
C ARG A 16 -4.67 -17.93 -6.40
N HIS A 17 -4.66 -16.93 -5.52
CA HIS A 17 -5.28 -17.02 -4.21
C HIS A 17 -6.60 -16.23 -4.07
N LEU A 18 -6.86 -15.29 -4.98
CA LEU A 18 -8.05 -14.44 -5.04
C LEU A 18 -8.62 -14.38 -6.47
N PRO A 19 -8.90 -15.52 -7.14
CA PRO A 19 -9.23 -15.55 -8.57
C PRO A 19 -10.54 -14.81 -8.94
N HIS A 20 -11.39 -14.51 -7.94
CA HIS A 20 -12.68 -13.85 -8.15
C HIS A 20 -12.69 -12.38 -7.74
N ILE A 21 -11.57 -11.85 -7.24
CA ILE A 21 -11.46 -10.46 -6.80
C ILE A 21 -10.64 -9.69 -7.85
N PRO A 22 -11.18 -8.64 -8.49
CA PRO A 22 -10.45 -7.85 -9.46
C PRO A 22 -9.20 -7.21 -8.84
N ALA A 23 -8.06 -7.34 -9.54
CA ALA A 23 -6.80 -6.76 -9.12
C ALA A 23 -6.51 -5.45 -9.87
N LEU A 24 -6.22 -4.40 -9.11
CA LEU A 24 -5.83 -3.08 -9.61
C LEU A 24 -4.37 -2.79 -9.27
N VAL A 25 -3.60 -2.32 -10.25
CA VAL A 25 -2.29 -1.70 -10.02
C VAL A 25 -2.31 -0.25 -10.47
N VAL A 26 -1.77 0.63 -9.63
CA VAL A 26 -1.52 2.03 -10.00
C VAL A 26 -0.04 2.24 -10.31
N HIS A 27 0.24 3.10 -11.27
CA HIS A 27 1.61 3.46 -11.64
C HIS A 27 1.76 4.94 -11.94
N SER A 28 2.96 5.46 -11.75
CA SER A 28 3.33 6.82 -12.14
C SER A 28 3.62 6.92 -13.66
N PRO A 29 3.67 8.14 -14.23
CA PRO A 29 3.86 8.33 -15.67
C PRO A 29 5.25 7.91 -16.20
N ASP A 30 6.23 7.68 -15.33
CA ASP A 30 7.61 7.35 -15.70
C ASP A 30 7.87 5.85 -15.96
N ILE A 31 6.83 5.01 -15.87
CA ILE A 31 6.96 3.61 -16.31
C ILE A 31 6.93 3.52 -17.85
N SER A 32 7.72 2.60 -18.42
CA SER A 32 7.74 2.43 -19.87
C SER A 32 6.42 1.85 -20.40
N ALA A 33 6.07 2.17 -21.66
CA ALA A 33 4.89 1.59 -22.31
C ALA A 33 4.94 0.05 -22.35
N LYS A 34 6.14 -0.53 -22.50
CA LYS A 34 6.35 -1.99 -22.43
C LYS A 34 6.03 -2.53 -21.04
N SER A 35 6.48 -1.86 -19.97
CA SER A 35 6.17 -2.26 -18.59
C SER A 35 4.67 -2.17 -18.31
N ARG A 36 4.02 -1.09 -18.77
CA ARG A 36 2.57 -0.92 -18.64
C ARG A 36 1.81 -2.07 -19.32
N LEU A 37 2.20 -2.42 -20.55
CA LEU A 37 1.62 -3.55 -21.27
C LEU A 37 1.88 -4.89 -20.56
N CYS A 38 3.07 -5.09 -19.99
CA CYS A 38 3.34 -6.30 -19.22
C CYS A 38 2.42 -6.44 -18.00
N LEU A 39 2.10 -5.34 -17.30
CA LEU A 39 1.22 -5.36 -16.13
C LEU A 39 -0.21 -5.80 -16.46
N THR A 40 -0.72 -5.56 -17.68
CA THR A 40 -2.08 -5.98 -18.07
C THR A 40 -2.23 -7.50 -18.13
N HIS A 41 -1.13 -8.25 -18.13
CA HIS A 41 -1.18 -9.71 -18.02
C HIS A 41 -1.42 -10.20 -16.59
N PHE A 42 -1.19 -9.37 -15.57
CA PHE A 42 -1.25 -9.75 -14.15
C PHE A 42 -2.37 -9.07 -13.39
N PHE A 43 -2.89 -7.95 -13.89
CA PHE A 43 -3.92 -7.15 -13.23
C PHE A 43 -5.10 -6.90 -14.18
N ASP A 44 -6.30 -6.85 -13.64
CA ASP A 44 -7.52 -6.51 -14.39
C ASP A 44 -7.56 -5.02 -14.75
N HIS A 45 -7.00 -4.19 -13.87
CA HIS A 45 -6.90 -2.75 -14.06
C HIS A 45 -5.46 -2.26 -13.88
N VAL A 46 -4.96 -1.54 -14.88
CA VAL A 46 -3.65 -0.88 -14.86
C VAL A 46 -3.90 0.61 -15.05
N VAL A 47 -3.75 1.40 -13.99
CA VAL A 47 -4.15 2.81 -13.97
C VAL A 47 -2.94 3.71 -13.78
N GLU A 48 -2.75 4.64 -14.71
CA GLU A 48 -1.78 5.72 -14.57
C GLU A 48 -2.31 6.78 -13.61
N VAL A 49 -1.52 7.17 -12.61
CA VAL A 49 -1.85 8.22 -11.65
C VAL A 49 -0.76 9.30 -11.65
N PRO A 50 -1.12 10.59 -11.59
CA PRO A 50 -0.13 11.65 -11.50
C PRO A 50 0.56 11.60 -10.13
N TYR A 51 1.83 12.03 -10.10
CA TYR A 51 2.53 12.26 -8.85
C TYR A 51 1.74 13.24 -7.97
N LEU A 52 1.56 12.85 -6.70
CA LEU A 52 1.03 13.75 -5.69
C LEU A 52 2.22 14.31 -4.92
N CYS A 53 2.55 15.57 -5.20
CA CYS A 53 3.57 16.32 -4.47
C CYS A 53 2.90 17.11 -3.34
N ALA A 54 3.21 16.75 -2.10
CA ALA A 54 2.93 17.59 -0.94
C ALA A 54 4.27 18.01 -0.35
N GLU A 55 4.46 19.30 -0.08
CA GLU A 55 5.65 19.78 0.60
C GLU A 55 5.69 19.16 2.00
N GLY A 56 6.61 18.23 2.21
CA GLY A 56 6.86 17.64 3.51
C GLY A 56 7.50 18.68 4.43
N ASN A 57 7.22 18.60 5.73
CA ASN A 57 8.05 19.28 6.71
C ASN A 57 9.42 18.62 6.71
N HIS A 58 10.34 19.16 5.91
CA HIS A 58 11.70 18.71 5.84
C HIS A 58 12.36 18.96 7.20
N MET A 59 12.49 17.90 8.00
CA MET A 59 13.29 17.92 9.23
C MET A 59 14.60 18.66 8.96
N HIS A 60 14.90 19.69 9.76
CA HIS A 60 15.99 20.69 9.55
C HIS A 60 17.40 20.14 9.29
N TYR A 61 17.61 18.83 9.33
CA TYR A 61 18.90 18.18 9.18
C TYR A 61 19.21 17.91 7.70
N LYS A 62 20.08 18.74 7.11
CA LYS A 62 20.61 18.62 5.73
C LYS A 62 21.00 17.19 5.31
N ARG A 63 21.51 16.37 6.25
CA ARG A 63 21.91 14.96 6.00
C ARG A 63 20.78 14.04 5.53
N PHE A 64 19.52 14.41 5.79
CA PHE A 64 18.35 13.62 5.45
C PHE A 64 17.68 14.08 4.16
N HIS A 65 18.05 15.25 3.64
CA HIS A 65 17.37 15.87 2.50
C HIS A 65 17.46 15.01 1.21
N GLU A 66 18.62 14.46 0.92
CA GLU A 66 18.81 13.58 -0.25
C GLU A 66 18.10 12.23 -0.07
N ARG A 67 18.19 11.65 1.13
CA ARG A 67 17.63 10.33 1.47
C ARG A 67 16.09 10.29 1.47
N TYR A 68 15.45 11.42 1.79
CA TYR A 68 13.99 11.54 1.86
C TYR A 68 13.43 12.44 0.76
N SER A 69 14.14 12.65 -0.34
CA SER A 69 13.63 13.40 -1.49
C SER A 69 12.31 12.83 -2.06
N TRP A 70 12.07 11.54 -1.87
CA TRP A 70 10.82 10.86 -2.23
C TRP A 70 9.64 11.15 -1.29
N ILE A 71 9.88 11.73 -0.09
CA ILE A 71 8.82 11.92 0.92
C ILE A 71 7.72 12.85 0.43
N ASN A 72 8.09 13.83 -0.38
CA ASN A 72 7.11 14.75 -0.96
C ASN A 72 6.14 14.03 -1.90
N PHE A 73 6.52 12.86 -2.40
CA PHE A 73 5.73 12.00 -3.27
C PHE A 73 5.12 10.79 -2.56
N SER A 74 5.33 10.62 -1.25
CA SER A 74 4.88 9.42 -0.52
C SER A 74 3.37 9.25 -0.53
N PHE A 75 2.62 10.35 -0.71
CA PHE A 75 1.17 10.32 -0.83
C PHE A 75 0.68 9.86 -2.21
N THR A 76 1.55 9.77 -3.22
CA THR A 76 1.18 9.26 -4.56
C THR A 76 0.53 7.89 -4.48
N ARG A 77 0.98 7.03 -3.55
CA ARG A 77 0.39 5.69 -3.34
C ARG A 77 -1.09 5.72 -2.94
N LEU A 78 -1.54 6.78 -2.25
CA LEU A 78 -2.94 6.95 -1.86
C LEU A 78 -3.86 7.28 -3.05
N GLN A 79 -3.30 7.61 -4.22
CA GLN A 79 -4.10 7.78 -5.45
C GLN A 79 -4.81 6.47 -5.85
N VAL A 80 -4.40 5.32 -5.33
CA VAL A 80 -5.15 4.07 -5.46
C VAL A 80 -6.60 4.21 -4.99
N LEU A 81 -6.89 5.03 -3.97
CA LEU A 81 -8.25 5.28 -3.48
C LEU A 81 -9.09 6.02 -4.52
N ASN A 82 -8.49 7.01 -5.20
CA ASN A 82 -9.15 7.75 -6.27
C ASN A 82 -9.38 6.86 -7.49
N ALA A 83 -8.37 6.09 -7.92
CA ALA A 83 -8.48 5.16 -9.03
C ALA A 83 -9.54 4.09 -8.76
N ALA A 84 -9.54 3.50 -7.56
CA ALA A 84 -10.51 2.49 -7.16
C ALA A 84 -11.94 3.04 -7.17
N ARG A 85 -12.15 4.24 -6.61
CA ARG A 85 -13.46 4.91 -6.62
C ARG A 85 -13.96 5.19 -8.03
N GLN A 86 -13.08 5.63 -8.94
CA GLN A 86 -13.44 5.87 -10.35
C GLN A 86 -13.84 4.59 -11.09
N LEU A 87 -13.25 3.46 -10.71
CA LEU A 87 -13.60 2.13 -11.24
C LEU A 87 -14.85 1.53 -10.56
N GLY A 88 -15.48 2.23 -9.61
CA GLY A 88 -16.69 1.79 -8.94
C GLY A 88 -16.47 0.86 -7.74
N PHE A 89 -15.24 0.71 -7.24
CA PHE A 89 -14.97 -0.08 -6.05
C PHE A 89 -15.39 0.66 -4.78
N HIS A 90 -16.10 -0.05 -3.90
CA HIS A 90 -16.52 0.47 -2.59
C HIS A 90 -15.52 0.15 -1.47
N LYS A 91 -14.72 -0.91 -1.63
CA LYS A 91 -13.72 -1.37 -0.67
C LYS A 91 -12.52 -1.92 -1.43
N ILE A 92 -11.32 -1.67 -0.92
CA ILE A 92 -10.08 -2.24 -1.47
C ILE A 92 -9.24 -2.86 -0.37
N LEU A 93 -8.50 -3.91 -0.71
CA LEU A 93 -7.35 -4.37 0.05
C LEU A 93 -6.10 -3.72 -0.55
N PHE A 94 -5.49 -2.79 0.19
CA PHE A 94 -4.29 -2.09 -0.28
C PHE A 94 -3.03 -2.87 0.10
N LEU A 95 -2.23 -3.23 -0.90
CA LEU A 95 -1.02 -4.03 -0.77
C LEU A 95 0.17 -3.30 -1.41
N ASP A 96 1.29 -3.22 -0.70
CA ASP A 96 2.54 -2.72 -1.28
C ASP A 96 3.08 -3.71 -2.33
N ALA A 97 3.80 -3.22 -3.35
CA ALA A 97 4.22 -4.04 -4.49
C ALA A 97 5.27 -5.11 -4.14
N ASP A 98 5.87 -5.03 -2.96
CA ASP A 98 6.89 -5.96 -2.43
C ASP A 98 6.31 -7.04 -1.51
N VAL A 99 4.99 -7.15 -1.42
CA VAL A 99 4.33 -8.26 -0.69
C VAL A 99 4.07 -9.46 -1.60
N LEU A 100 3.95 -10.64 -0.98
CA LEU A 100 3.57 -11.89 -1.63
C LEU A 100 2.34 -12.47 -0.94
N VAL A 101 1.30 -12.77 -1.72
CA VAL A 101 0.12 -13.46 -1.20
C VAL A 101 0.36 -14.97 -1.23
N VAL A 102 0.28 -15.61 -0.05
CA VAL A 102 0.57 -17.05 0.12
C VAL A 102 -0.68 -17.88 0.45
N GLY A 103 -1.84 -17.24 0.57
CA GLY A 103 -3.11 -17.87 0.96
C GLY A 103 -4.30 -16.98 0.60
N ASP A 104 -5.51 -17.51 0.80
CA ASP A 104 -6.75 -16.77 0.56
C ASP A 104 -6.90 -15.62 1.57
N LEU A 105 -7.08 -14.40 1.04
CA LEU A 105 -7.30 -13.17 1.82
C LEU A 105 -8.73 -12.64 1.68
N SER A 106 -9.63 -13.37 1.03
CA SER A 106 -11.04 -12.98 0.84
C SER A 106 -11.73 -12.58 2.16
N PRO A 107 -11.51 -13.27 3.31
CA PRO A 107 -12.12 -12.87 4.58
C PRO A 107 -11.74 -11.46 5.05
N VAL A 108 -10.61 -10.90 4.60
CA VAL A 108 -10.21 -9.52 4.96
C VAL A 108 -11.21 -8.49 4.45
N PHE A 109 -11.93 -8.80 3.36
CA PHE A 109 -12.96 -7.91 2.82
C PHE A 109 -14.24 -7.85 3.69
N GLU A 110 -14.40 -8.75 4.66
CA GLU A 110 -15.52 -8.74 5.61
C GLU A 110 -15.31 -7.72 6.75
N LEU A 111 -14.06 -7.35 7.04
CA LEU A 111 -13.73 -6.37 8.07
C LEU A 111 -14.27 -4.98 7.71
N GLU A 112 -14.71 -4.21 8.71
CA GLU A 112 -15.06 -2.80 8.51
C GLU A 112 -13.82 -1.99 8.13
N ALA A 113 -13.96 -1.13 7.12
CA ALA A 113 -12.88 -0.26 6.68
C ALA A 113 -12.91 1.07 7.47
N PRO A 114 -11.76 1.63 7.87
CA PRO A 114 -10.40 1.13 7.62
C PRO A 114 -10.00 -0.01 8.58
N ALA A 115 -9.39 -1.06 8.02
CA ALA A 115 -8.72 -2.13 8.77
C ALA A 115 -7.26 -2.22 8.33
N GLY A 116 -6.37 -2.62 9.23
CA GLY A 116 -4.94 -2.73 8.94
C GLY A 116 -4.22 -3.66 9.90
N ILE A 117 -3.06 -4.16 9.47
CA ILE A 117 -2.19 -4.97 10.32
C ILE A 117 -1.32 -4.03 11.13
N LEU A 118 -1.40 -4.12 12.46
CA LEU A 118 -0.41 -3.53 13.34
C LEU A 118 0.63 -4.61 13.65
N SER A 119 1.83 -4.50 13.09
CA SER A 119 2.93 -5.39 13.47
C SER A 119 3.44 -5.01 14.87
N GLN A 120 2.68 -5.31 15.89
CA GLN A 120 3.31 -5.55 17.19
C GLN A 120 3.82 -6.99 17.13
N ASN A 121 5.05 -7.22 17.58
CA ASN A 121 5.33 -8.54 18.13
C ASN A 121 4.19 -8.81 19.11
N PRO A 122 3.45 -9.93 19.01
CA PRO A 122 2.58 -10.27 20.11
C PRO A 122 3.47 -10.23 21.37
N PRO A 123 3.06 -9.56 22.46
CA PRO A 123 3.67 -9.84 23.74
C PRO A 123 3.66 -11.37 23.87
N SER A 124 4.74 -11.91 24.43
CA SER A 124 5.03 -13.35 24.46
C SER A 124 3.97 -14.22 25.13
N ASP A 125 2.85 -13.66 25.54
CA ASP A 125 1.79 -14.32 26.27
C ASP A 125 0.46 -13.82 25.69
N GLY A 126 -0.39 -14.78 25.34
CA GLY A 126 -1.68 -14.53 24.72
C GLY A 126 -2.57 -13.59 25.54
N ASP A 127 -3.53 -13.03 24.81
CA ASP A 127 -4.53 -12.04 25.24
C ASP A 127 -4.11 -10.60 24.91
N ASP A 128 -4.67 -10.08 23.81
CA ASP A 128 -5.46 -8.84 23.81
C ASP A 128 -5.65 -8.33 22.37
N PHE A 129 -6.86 -8.50 21.84
CA PHE A 129 -7.35 -7.63 20.76
C PHE A 129 -7.53 -6.23 21.37
N LEU A 130 -6.58 -5.33 21.12
CA LEU A 130 -6.65 -3.96 21.60
C LEU A 130 -7.75 -3.19 20.86
N GLU A 131 -8.85 -2.87 21.55
CA GLU A 131 -9.75 -1.80 21.15
C GLU A 131 -8.98 -0.47 21.12
N PHE A 132 -8.94 0.17 19.96
CA PHE A 132 -8.26 1.45 19.75
C PHE A 132 -8.99 2.56 20.53
N ASN A 133 -8.33 3.17 21.53
CA ASN A 133 -8.84 4.34 22.22
C ASN A 133 -8.05 5.60 21.84
N HIS A 134 -8.74 6.70 21.58
CA HIS A 134 -8.24 7.93 20.96
C HIS A 134 -7.11 8.66 21.73
N LYS A 135 -6.72 8.15 22.90
CA LYS A 135 -5.76 8.73 23.85
C LYS A 135 -4.30 8.30 23.62
N ASP A 136 -4.05 7.28 22.81
CA ASP A 136 -2.69 6.74 22.61
C ASP A 136 -1.85 7.53 21.59
N MET A 137 -2.39 8.61 21.01
CA MET A 137 -1.69 9.45 20.02
C MET A 137 -0.61 10.38 20.60
N HIS A 138 -0.50 10.54 21.92
CA HIS A 138 0.52 11.38 22.53
C HIS A 138 1.59 10.54 23.22
N GLY A 139 2.67 10.29 22.47
CA GLY A 139 3.82 9.50 22.90
C GLY A 139 4.36 9.94 24.27
N ARG A 140 4.24 9.06 25.25
CA ARG A 140 5.01 9.16 26.49
C ARG A 140 6.49 9.00 26.16
N LYS A 141 7.26 10.07 26.36
CA LYS A 141 8.73 9.97 26.44
C LYS A 141 9.07 9.11 27.66
N VAL A 142 9.67 7.94 27.43
CA VAL A 142 10.31 7.17 28.49
C VAL A 142 11.68 7.80 28.72
N GLY A 143 11.86 8.44 29.87
CA GLY A 143 13.14 9.00 30.29
C GLY A 143 14.11 7.90 30.71
N HIS A 144 15.40 8.11 30.41
CA HIS A 144 16.52 7.49 31.10
C HIS A 144 17.03 8.46 32.17
#